data_AF-A0A969L8Y5-F1
#
_entry.id   AF-A0A969L8Y5-F1
#
_cell.length_a   1.000
_cell.length_b   1.000
_cell.length_c   1.000
_cell.angle_alpha   90.00
_cell.angle_beta   90.00
_cell.angle_gamma   90.00
#
_symmetry.space_group_name_H-M   'P 1'
#
loop_
_entity.id
_entity.type
_entity.pdbx_description
1 polymer ?
#
loop_
_entity_poly.entity_id
_entity_poly.type
_entity_poly.pdbx_seq_one_letter_code
_entity_poly.pdbx_strand_id
1 'polypeptide(L)'
;MPTGSNLNLKATNHILDRFSLKKLPVETFEKDINELLLFRNKIAHGEKNLPVTQQEVDQFTLLVENLMAEILLRISDGYDQRSYLKQNS
;
A
#
# COMPACT_ATOMS: atom_id res chain seq x y z
N MET A 1 1.00 6.33 -23.34
CA MET A 1 1.09 5.10 -22.53
C MET A 1 0.57 5.42 -21.15
N PRO A 2 -0.48 4.76 -20.63
CA PRO A 2 -0.77 4.87 -19.21
C PRO A 2 0.34 4.13 -18.47
N THR A 3 1.17 4.86 -17.73
CA THR A 3 2.20 4.31 -16.87
C THR A 3 1.56 3.39 -15.83
N GLY A 4 2.14 2.22 -15.57
CA GLY A 4 1.73 1.31 -14.50
C GLY A 4 2.01 1.86 -13.09
N SER A 5 1.60 3.11 -12.83
CA SER A 5 1.96 3.97 -11.69
C SER A 5 1.06 3.78 -10.46
N ASN A 6 0.22 2.74 -10.45
CA ASN A 6 -0.67 2.49 -9.32
C ASN A 6 0.04 1.55 -8.34
N LEU A 7 0.64 2.14 -7.29
CA LEU A 7 1.05 1.43 -6.07
C LEU A 7 -0.21 0.89 -5.38
N ASN A 8 -0.76 -0.21 -5.91
CA ASN A 8 -1.82 -0.98 -5.29
C ASN A 8 -1.21 -2.05 -4.36
N LEU A 9 -2.08 -2.80 -3.67
CA LEU A 9 -1.63 -3.85 -2.76
C LEU A 9 -0.75 -4.89 -3.47
N LYS A 10 -1.08 -5.24 -4.72
CA LYS A 10 -0.30 -6.19 -5.54
C LYS A 10 1.12 -5.67 -5.78
N ALA A 11 1.27 -4.41 -6.19
CA ALA A 11 2.57 -3.80 -6.41
C ALA A 11 3.38 -3.74 -5.10
N THR A 12 2.74 -3.37 -3.99
CA THR A 12 3.37 -3.32 -2.66
C THR A 12 3.84 -4.70 -2.22
N ASN A 13 3.00 -5.73 -2.36
CA ASN A 13 3.35 -7.11 -2.03
C ASN A 13 4.46 -7.67 -2.94
N HIS A 14 4.51 -7.27 -4.21
CA HIS A 14 5.62 -7.64 -5.09
C HIS A 14 6.94 -6.98 -4.67
N ILE A 15 6.92 -5.74 -4.18
CA ILE A 15 8.10 -5.09 -3.61
C ILE A 15 8.57 -5.83 -2.35
N LEU A 16 7.66 -6.14 -1.42
CA LEU A 16 7.98 -6.90 -0.19
C LEU A 16 8.59 -8.27 -0.51
N ASP A 17 8.03 -8.97 -1.49
CA ASP A 17 8.50 -10.28 -1.96
C ASP A 17 9.95 -10.22 -2.48
N ARG A 18 10.32 -9.15 -3.21
CA ARG A 18 11.68 -8.92 -3.70
C ARG A 18 12.71 -8.78 -2.58
N PHE A 19 12.28 -8.32 -1.41
CA PHE A 19 13.12 -8.23 -0.20
C PHE A 19 12.95 -9.44 0.73
N SER A 20 12.27 -10.50 0.28
CA SER A 20 11.96 -11.69 1.08
C SER A 20 11.23 -11.36 2.38
N LEU A 21 10.37 -10.34 2.35
CA LEU A 21 9.53 -9.92 3.46
C LEU A 21 8.13 -10.56 3.34
N LYS A 22 7.46 -10.72 4.49
CA LYS A 22 6.07 -11.20 4.51
C LYS A 22 5.17 -10.21 3.76
N LYS A 23 4.17 -10.72 3.04
CA LYS A 23 3.19 -9.88 2.32
C LYS A 23 2.21 -9.21 3.30
N LEU A 24 1.63 -8.09 2.89
CA LEU A 24 0.48 -7.48 3.55
C LEU A 24 -0.78 -8.32 3.31
N PRO A 25 -1.65 -8.49 4.32
CA PRO A 25 -2.90 -9.23 4.21
C PRO A 25 -3.85 -8.56 3.21
N VAL A 26 -4.45 -9.36 2.34
CA VAL A 26 -5.30 -8.88 1.25
C VAL A 26 -6.65 -8.40 1.79
N GLU A 27 -7.24 -9.21 2.64
CA GLU A 27 -8.50 -8.99 3.32
C GLU A 27 -8.54 -7.70 4.15
N THR A 28 -7.38 -7.20 4.61
CA THR A 28 -7.29 -6.00 5.45
C THR A 28 -7.13 -4.72 4.64
N PHE A 29 -6.33 -4.75 3.56
CA PHE A 29 -5.88 -3.50 2.93
C PHE A 29 -6.37 -3.29 1.49
N GLU A 30 -6.81 -4.33 0.78
CA GLU A 30 -7.10 -4.22 -0.65
C GLU A 30 -8.22 -3.23 -0.94
N LYS A 31 -9.32 -3.32 -0.20
CA LYS A 31 -10.47 -2.44 -0.39
C LYS A 31 -10.09 -0.97 -0.20
N ASP A 32 -9.50 -0.64 0.94
CA ASP A 32 -9.22 0.74 1.31
C ASP A 32 -8.12 1.38 0.43
N ILE A 33 -7.11 0.61 0.01
CA ILE A 33 -6.13 1.07 -0.97
C ILE A 33 -6.79 1.35 -2.32
N ASN A 34 -7.70 0.49 -2.77
CA ASN A 34 -8.42 0.71 -4.03
C ASN A 34 -9.32 1.95 -3.97
N GLU A 35 -9.96 2.21 -2.83
CA GLU A 35 -10.72 3.43 -2.58
C GLU A 35 -9.83 4.68 -2.64
N LEU A 36 -8.67 4.66 -1.96
CA LEU A 36 -7.68 5.75 -2.03
C LEU A 36 -7.19 5.99 -3.46
N LEU A 37 -6.86 4.93 -4.21
CA LEU A 37 -6.40 5.05 -5.59
C LEU A 37 -7.49 5.63 -6.49
N LEU A 38 -8.74 5.18 -6.33
CA LEU A 38 -9.87 5.74 -7.07
C LEU A 38 -10.03 7.23 -6.76
N PHE A 39 -10.01 7.60 -5.48
CA PHE A 39 -10.13 8.99 -5.04
C PHE A 39 -9.02 9.87 -5.61
N ARG A 40 -7.76 9.42 -5.50
CA ARG A 40 -6.60 10.10 -6.08
C ARG A 40 -6.69 10.24 -7.60
N ASN A 41 -7.18 9.21 -8.30
CA ASN A 41 -7.34 9.25 -9.76
C ASN A 41 -8.41 10.28 -10.17
N LYS A 42 -9.53 10.34 -9.46
CA LYS A 42 -10.57 11.35 -9.69
C LYS A 42 -10.04 12.77 -9.53
N ILE A 43 -9.26 13.04 -8.49
CA ILE A 43 -8.57 14.32 -8.29
C ILE A 43 -7.61 14.61 -9.46
N ALA A 44 -6.74 13.66 -9.79
CA ALA A 44 -5.73 13.83 -10.85
C ALA A 44 -6.34 14.07 -12.23
N HIS A 45 -7.52 13.50 -12.50
CA HIS A 45 -8.27 13.72 -13.74
C HIS A 45 -9.12 15.00 -13.73
N GLY A 46 -9.13 15.76 -12.63
CA GLY A 46 -9.85 17.03 -12.54
C GLY A 46 -11.37 16.87 -12.51
N GLU A 47 -11.88 15.80 -11.88
CA GLU A 47 -13.33 15.65 -11.67
C GLU A 47 -13.88 16.86 -10.91
N LYS A 48 -14.78 17.62 -11.56
CA LYS A 48 -15.27 18.92 -11.07
C LYS A 48 -16.17 18.85 -9.83
N ASN A 49 -16.68 17.66 -9.50
CA ASN A 49 -17.69 17.45 -8.45
C ASN A 49 -17.28 16.36 -7.45
N LEU A 50 -16.00 16.26 -7.11
CA LEU A 50 -15.55 15.39 -6.02
C LEU A 50 -15.57 16.21 -4.71
N PRO A 51 -16.59 16.08 -3.85
CA PRO A 51 -16.55 16.69 -2.53
C PRO A 51 -15.42 16.02 -1.73
N VAL A 52 -14.40 16.79 -1.34
CA VAL A 52 -13.36 16.32 -0.42
C VAL A 52 -13.83 16.63 0.99
N THR A 53 -14.16 15.61 1.75
CA THR A 53 -14.60 15.73 3.14
C THR A 53 -13.43 15.50 4.10
N GLN A 54 -13.50 16.10 5.29
CA GLN A 54 -12.51 15.82 6.34
C GLN A 54 -12.48 14.33 6.71
N GLN A 55 -13.64 13.67 6.69
CA GLN A 55 -13.75 12.24 6.98
C GLN A 55 -12.92 11.38 6.00
N GLU A 56 -12.97 11.68 4.70
CA GLU A 56 -12.14 10.97 3.70
C GLU A 56 -10.65 11.24 3.93
N VAL A 57 -10.27 12.49 4.25
CA VAL A 57 -8.89 12.84 4.58
C VAL A 57 -8.38 12.07 5.79
N ASP A 58 -9.18 11.99 6.85
CA ASP A 58 -8.84 11.26 8.08
C ASP A 58 -8.72 9.76 7.80
N GLN A 59 -9.68 9.17 7.07
CA GLN A 59 -9.66 7.76 6.69
C GLN A 59 -8.41 7.41 5.87
N PHE A 60 -8.08 8.21 4.86
CA PHE A 60 -6.91 7.96 4.03
C PHE A 60 -5.60 8.20 4.76
N THR A 61 -5.55 9.17 5.68
CA THR A 61 -4.39 9.41 6.53
C THR A 61 -4.13 8.20 7.42
N LEU A 62 -5.16 7.71 8.13
CA LEU A 62 -5.05 6.53 8.98
C LEU A 62 -4.66 5.28 8.18
N LEU A 63 -5.18 5.10 6.97
CA LEU A 63 -4.78 4.01 6.08
C LEU A 63 -3.27 4.06 5.79
N VAL A 64 -2.75 5.23 5.42
CA VAL A 64 -1.32 5.40 5.11
C VAL A 64 -0.46 5.14 6.36
N GLU A 65 -0.86 5.65 7.53
CA GLU A 65 -0.17 5.39 8.80
C GLU A 65 -0.12 3.89 9.12
N ASN A 66 -1.25 3.19 9.00
CA ASN A 66 -1.32 1.75 9.23
C ASN A 66 -0.45 0.96 8.24
N LEU A 67 -0.45 1.34 6.96
CA LEU A 67 0.40 0.71 5.95
C LEU A 67 1.89 0.91 6.27
N MET A 68 2.28 2.12 6.69
CA MET A 68 3.66 2.42 7.08
C MET A 68 4.09 1.60 8.30
N ALA A 69 3.23 1.49 9.32
CA ALA A 69 3.49 0.68 10.49
C ALA A 69 3.66 -0.81 10.14
N GLU A 70 2.74 -1.37 9.35
CA GLU A 70 2.78 -2.78 8.93
C GLU A 70 4.01 -3.10 8.06
N ILE A 71 4.42 -2.17 7.19
CA ILE A 71 5.64 -2.31 6.37
C ILE A 71 6.87 -2.30 7.29
N LEU A 72 6.93 -1.37 8.25
CA LEU A 72 8.05 -1.28 9.18
C LEU A 72 8.17 -2.55 10.04
N LEU A 73 7.05 -3.07 10.55
CA LEU A 73 7.02 -4.33 11.29
C LEU A 73 7.55 -5.49 10.44
N ARG A 74 7.19 -5.57 9.17
CA ARG A 74 7.70 -6.61 8.25
C ARG A 74 9.19 -6.47 7.98
N ILE A 75 9.68 -5.24 7.84
CA ILE A 75 11.11 -4.98 7.68
C ILE A 75 11.86 -5.42 8.94
N SER A 76 11.36 -5.07 10.13
CA SER A 76 11.94 -5.48 11.41
C SER A 76 11.94 -7.00 11.56
N ASP A 77 10.79 -7.65 11.35
CA ASP A 77 10.64 -9.12 11.36
C ASP A 77 11.62 -9.80 10.40
N GLY A 78 11.72 -9.28 9.17
CA GLY A 78 12.59 -9.82 8.13
C GLY A 78 14.07 -9.67 8.47
N TYR A 79 14.44 -8.55 9.09
CA TYR A 79 15.78 -8.31 9.60
C TYR A 79 16.14 -9.30 10.70
N ASP A 80 15.29 -9.45 11.72
CA ASP A 80 15.51 -10.35 12.85
C ASP A 80 15.59 -11.83 12.41
N GLN A 81 14.73 -12.21 11.47
CA GLN A 81 14.68 -13.57 10.90
C GLN A 81 15.73 -13.82 9.82
N ARG A 82 16.55 -12.81 9.49
CA ARG A 82 17.51 -12.81 8.39
C ARG A 82 16.90 -13.33 7.09
N SER A 83 15.66 -12.93 6.80
CA SER A 83 14.89 -13.46 5.67
C SER A 83 15.58 -13.20 4.32
N TYR A 84 16.37 -12.13 4.24
CA TYR A 84 17.23 -11.79 3.11
C TYR A 84 18.34 -12.82 2.81
N LEU A 85 18.71 -13.67 3.77
CA LEU A 85 19.66 -14.78 3.56
C LEU A 85 18.99 -16.06 3.04
N LYS A 86 17.66 -16.11 3.01
CA LYS A 86 16.91 -17.31 2.60
C LYS A 86 16.79 -17.45 1.08
N GLN A 87 17.51 -16.66 0.29
CA GLN A 87 17.60 -16.88 -1.16
C GLN A 87 18.54 -18.07 -1.46
N ASN A 88 17.96 -19.11 -2.08
CA ASN A 88 18.51 -20.38 -2.57
C ASN A 88 18.50 -21.57 -1.59
N SER A 89 17.39 -22.32 -1.64
CA SER A 89 17.37 -23.79 -1.66
C SER A 89 16.31 -24.24 -2.66
#